data_AF-A0A645GI48-F1
#
_entry.id   AF-A0A645GI48-F1
#
_cell.length_a   1.000
_cell.length_b   1.000
_cell.length_c   1.000
_cell.angle_alpha   90.00
_cell.angle_beta   90.00
_cell.angle_gamma   90.00
#
_symmetry.space_group_name_H-M   'P 1'
#
loop_
_entity.id
_entity.type
_entity.pdbx_description
1 polymer ?
#
loop_
_entity_poly.entity_id
_entity_poly.type
_entity_poly.pdbx_seq_one_letter_code
_entity_poly.pdbx_strand_id
1 'polypeptide(L)' 'MGFAKDGQIWVTLQTHKNIMAVATLKDLAAVVLVKGFVPDNDAAEVSNKEGLPILGTDEQAFEITGKIFTLLK' A
#
# COMPACT_ATOMS: atom_id res chain seq x y z
N MET A 1 3.78 5.49 9.61
CA MET A 1 3.00 6.23 8.57
C MET A 1 3.19 7.74 8.63
N GLY A 2 3.39 8.38 9.80
CA GLY A 2 3.48 9.85 9.90
C GLY A 2 4.61 10.53 9.10
N PHE A 3 5.71 9.80 8.83
CA PHE A 3 6.87 10.27 8.05
C PHE A 3 6.79 9.95 6.55
N ALA A 4 5.70 9.34 6.08
CA ALA A 4 5.53 9.07 4.65
C ALA A 4 5.43 10.40 3.88
N LYS A 5 6.10 10.44 2.72
CA LYS A 5 6.14 11.59 1.82
C LYS A 5 5.34 11.30 0.56
N ASP A 6 4.96 12.37 -0.12
CA ASP A 6 4.37 12.35 -1.44
C ASP A 6 5.15 11.42 -2.39
N GLY A 7 4.41 10.66 -3.20
CA GLY A 7 4.94 9.73 -4.18
C GLY A 7 5.58 8.45 -3.61
N GLN A 8 5.58 8.25 -2.29
CA GLN A 8 6.08 7.01 -1.70
C GLN A 8 5.06 5.88 -1.78
N ILE A 9 5.55 4.65 -1.69
CA ILE A 9 4.73 3.45 -1.53
C ILE A 9 4.65 3.07 -0.07
N TRP A 10 3.53 2.51 0.35
CA TRP A 10 3.35 2.01 1.71
C TRP A 10 3.07 0.51 1.75
N VAL A 11 4.03 -0.25 2.28
CA VAL A 11 3.92 -1.69 2.51
C VAL A 11 3.26 -1.96 3.87
N THR A 12 2.17 -2.71 3.91
CA THR A 12 1.38 -2.96 5.12
C THR A 12 0.61 -4.28 5.09
N LEU A 13 0.06 -4.67 6.24
CA LEU A 13 -0.86 -5.82 6.41
C LEU A 13 -2.29 -5.38 6.75
N GLN A 14 -2.54 -4.07 6.80
CA GLN A 14 -3.85 -3.49 7.09
C GLN A 14 -4.72 -3.57 5.83
N THR A 15 -5.91 -4.16 5.92
CA THR A 15 -6.82 -4.36 4.76
C THR A 15 -8.03 -3.43 4.77
N HIS A 16 -8.26 -2.76 5.90
CA HIS A 16 -9.44 -1.92 6.12
C HIS A 16 -9.31 -0.55 5.48
N LYS A 17 -10.45 0.11 5.26
CA LYS A 17 -10.60 1.44 4.64
C LYS A 17 -9.68 2.55 5.17
N ASN A 18 -9.22 2.43 6.41
CA ASN A 18 -8.32 3.40 7.01
C ASN A 18 -6.99 3.50 6.26
N ILE A 19 -6.55 2.44 5.57
CA ILE A 19 -5.35 2.51 4.73
C ILE A 19 -5.52 3.54 3.61
N MET A 20 -6.71 3.61 3.03
CA MET A 20 -7.00 4.53 1.93
C MET A 20 -7.07 5.97 2.42
N ALA A 21 -7.75 6.23 3.55
CA ALA A 21 -7.81 7.56 4.13
C ALA A 21 -6.41 8.15 4.40
N VAL A 22 -5.48 7.33 4.91
CA VAL A 22 -4.11 7.76 5.18
C VAL A 22 -3.29 7.89 3.89
N ALA A 23 -3.44 6.95 2.95
CA ALA A 23 -2.69 6.95 1.71
C ALA A 23 -3.04 8.14 0.82
N THR A 24 -4.34 8.46 0.72
CA THR A 24 -4.82 9.66 0.01
C THR A 24 -4.37 10.94 0.71
N LEU A 25 -4.49 11.04 2.04
CA LEU A 25 -4.06 12.24 2.79
C LEU A 25 -2.56 12.56 2.65
N LYS A 26 -1.75 11.55 2.31
CA LYS A 26 -0.30 11.64 2.17
C LYS A 26 0.17 11.64 0.72
N ASP A 27 -0.74 11.66 -0.24
CA ASP A 27 -0.46 11.59 -1.67
C ASP A 27 0.51 10.43 -2.02
N LEU A 28 0.21 9.25 -1.46
CA LEU A 28 1.02 8.05 -1.73
C LEU A 28 0.77 7.53 -3.14
N ALA A 29 1.82 6.99 -3.76
CA ALA A 29 1.73 6.42 -5.10
C ALA A 29 1.00 5.07 -5.13
N ALA A 30 1.12 4.27 -4.07
CA ALA A 30 0.46 2.96 -3.95
C ALA A 30 0.50 2.43 -2.50
N VAL A 31 -0.41 1.50 -2.20
CA VAL A 31 -0.34 0.63 -1.01
C VAL A 31 -0.04 -0.80 -1.45
N VAL A 32 0.86 -1.50 -0.73
CA VAL A 32 1.20 -2.90 -0.98
C VAL A 32 0.79 -3.74 0.23
N LEU A 33 -0.12 -4.69 0.02
CA LEU A 33 -0.53 -5.68 1.00
C LEU A 33 0.37 -6.91 0.93
N VAL A 34 0.86 -7.34 2.08
CA VAL A 34 1.79 -8.47 2.23
C VAL A 34 1.07 -9.75 2.64
N LYS A 35 1.77 -10.90 2.64
CA LYS A 35 1.27 -12.18 3.17
C LYS A 35 -0.05 -12.67 2.55
N GLY A 36 -0.33 -12.29 1.31
CA GLY A 36 -1.55 -12.70 0.60
C GLY A 36 -2.82 -12.00 1.12
N PHE A 37 -2.68 -10.92 1.90
CA PHE A 37 -3.83 -10.11 2.31
C PHE A 37 -4.44 -9.40 1.10
N VAL A 38 -5.77 -9.33 1.09
CA VAL A 38 -6.59 -8.70 0.05
C VAL A 38 -7.34 -7.53 0.70
N PRO A 39 -7.51 -6.38 0.01
CA PRO A 39 -8.29 -5.28 0.58
C PRO A 39 -9.73 -5.71 0.81
N ASP A 40 -10.35 -5.20 1.87
CA ASP A 40 -11.79 -5.33 2.07
C ASP A 40 -12.55 -4.57 0.95
N ASN A 41 -13.80 -4.94 0.69
CA ASN A 41 -14.61 -4.32 -0.39
C ASN A 41 -14.62 -2.79 -0.32
N ASP A 42 -14.81 -2.23 0.88
CA ASP A 42 -14.82 -0.77 1.09
C ASP A 42 -13.46 -0.12 0.72
N ALA A 43 -12.35 -0.76 1.06
CA ALA A 43 -11.02 -0.28 0.68
C ALA A 43 -10.78 -0.36 -0.83
N ALA A 44 -11.26 -1.43 -1.48
CA ALA A 44 -11.16 -1.60 -2.93
C ALA A 44 -12.02 -0.56 -3.68
N GLU A 45 -13.24 -0.29 -3.21
CA GLU A 45 -14.11 0.75 -3.79
C GLU A 45 -13.48 2.14 -3.68
N VAL A 46 -12.94 2.49 -2.50
CA VAL A 46 -12.25 3.77 -2.29
C VAL A 46 -10.98 3.85 -3.15
N SER A 47 -10.21 2.76 -3.28
CA SER A 47 -9.04 2.68 -4.16
C SER A 47 -9.38 3.01 -5.62
N ASN A 48 -10.45 2.39 -6.14
CA ASN A 48 -10.90 2.64 -7.51
C ASN A 48 -11.41 4.07 -7.71
N LYS A 49 -12.07 4.64 -6.69
CA LYS A 49 -12.60 6.00 -6.75
C LYS A 49 -11.51 7.07 -6.72
N GLU A 50 -10.53 6.90 -5.83
CA GLU A 50 -9.46 7.88 -5.60
C GLU A 50 -8.28 7.69 -6.58
N GLY A 51 -8.26 6.59 -7.33
CA GLY A 51 -7.19 6.29 -8.28
C GLY A 51 -5.87 5.86 -7.63
N LEU A 52 -5.90 5.51 -6.34
CA LEU A 52 -4.73 5.07 -5.59
C LEU A 52 -4.67 3.53 -5.57
N PRO A 53 -3.73 2.89 -6.28
CA PRO A 53 -3.71 1.44 -6.44
C PRO A 53 -3.33 0.71 -5.15
N ILE A 54 -4.06 -0.38 -4.87
CA ILE A 54 -3.70 -1.39 -3.88
C ILE A 54 -3.14 -2.60 -4.60
N LEU A 55 -1.89 -2.96 -4.28
CA LEU A 55 -1.19 -4.13 -4.81
C LEU A 55 -1.12 -5.22 -3.74
N GLY A 56 -1.01 -6.49 -4.14
CA GLY A 56 -0.88 -7.62 -3.23
C GLY A 56 0.35 -8.47 -3.53
N THR A 57 0.96 -9.03 -2.49
CA THR A 57 2.03 -10.04 -2.58
C THR A 57 1.89 -11.08 -1.48
N ASP A 58 2.29 -12.32 -1.75
CA ASP A 58 2.39 -13.40 -0.76
C ASP A 58 3.62 -13.25 0.17
N GLU A 59 4.56 -12.37 -0.20
CA GLU A 59 5.80 -12.15 0.55
C GLU A 59 5.58 -11.35 1.84
N GLN A 60 6.53 -11.41 2.78
CA GLN A 60 6.51 -10.58 3.97
C GLN A 60 7.08 -9.18 3.69
N ALA A 61 6.71 -8.21 4.54
CA ALA A 61 7.12 -6.81 4.39
C ALA A 61 8.64 -6.61 4.23
N PHE A 62 9.45 -7.38 4.96
CA PHE A 62 10.91 -7.31 4.86
C PHE A 62 11.41 -7.74 3.47
N GLU A 63 10.92 -8.87 2.96
CA GLU A 63 11.35 -9.45 1.69
C GLU A 63 10.98 -8.56 0.51
N ILE A 64 9.72 -8.13 0.42
CA ILE A 64 9.26 -7.28 -0.67
C ILE A 64 9.96 -5.91 -0.65
N THR A 65 10.16 -5.32 0.55
CA THR A 65 10.87 -4.04 0.66
C THR A 65 12.33 -4.19 0.23
N GLY A 66 13.00 -5.29 0.60
CA GLY A 66 14.36 -5.59 0.16
C GLY A 66 14.48 -5.78 -1.34
N LYS A 67 13.51 -6.45 -1.97
CA LYS A 67 13.45 -6.61 -3.44
C LYS A 67 13.24 -5.28 -4.15
N ILE A 68 12.28 -4.46 -3.69
CA ILE A 68 12.03 -3.13 -4.24
C ILE A 68 13.28 -2.26 -4.14
N PHE A 69 13.95 -2.26 -2.99
CA PHE A 69 15.21 -1.53 -2.82
C PHE A 69 16.29 -2.00 -3.79
N THR A 70 16.42 -3.32 -3.99
CA THR A 70 17.40 -3.89 -4.92
C THR A 70 17.11 -3.54 -6.37
N LEU A 71 15.83 -3.46 -6.76
CA LEU A 71 15.41 -3.08 -8.11
C LEU A 71 15.64 -1.59 -8.42
N LEU A 72 15.58 -0.74 -7.41
CA LEU A 72 15.79 0.72 -7.54
C LEU A 72 17.26 1.13 -7.46
N LYS A 73 18.17 0.19 -7.17
CA LYS A 73 19.60 0.41 -7.05
C LYS A 73 20.30 0.17 -8.39
#